data_AF-A0A349ZZB2-F1
#
_entry.id   AF-A0A349ZZB2-F1
#
_cell.length_a   1.000
_cell.length_b   1.000
_cell.length_c   1.000
_cell.angle_alpha   90.00
_cell.angle_beta   90.00
_cell.angle_gamma   90.00
#
_symmetry.space_group_name_H-M   'P 1'
#
loop_
_entity.id
_entity.type
_entity.pdbx_description
1 polymer ?
#
loop_
_entity_poly.entity_id
_entity_poly.type
_entity_poly.pdbx_seq_one_letter_code
_entity_poly.pdbx_strand_id
1 'polypeptide(L)'
;NTFRKEFHKYVGGYLDWDSYHPEGVFILTFDVGANGKMENFDIEPKIANSDRLLADIVTAVKKMKKTWTPAKLNGVPVKYTFRLPINFSTEHYTEDL
;
A
#
# COMPACT_ATOMS: atom_id res chain seq x y z
N ASN A 1 -3.06 6.58 13.40
CA ASN A 1 -3.93 5.74 12.54
C ASN A 1 -3.49 4.28 12.55
N THR A 2 -4.32 3.41 13.12
CA THR A 2 -4.11 1.95 13.24
C THR A 2 -3.86 1.27 11.88
N PHE A 3 -4.53 1.74 10.83
CA PHE A 3 -4.39 1.24 9.46
C PHE A 3 -2.96 1.34 8.91
N ARG A 4 -2.28 2.48 9.09
CA ARG A 4 -0.92 2.69 8.56
C ARG A 4 0.08 1.74 9.20
N LYS A 5 -0.09 1.47 10.51
CA LYS A 5 0.74 0.52 11.26
C LYS A 5 0.52 -0.92 10.77
N GLU A 6 -0.73 -1.34 10.56
CA GLU A 6 -1.03 -2.68 10.06
C GLU A 6 -0.56 -2.89 8.63
N PHE A 7 -0.73 -1.89 7.75
CA PHE A 7 -0.21 -1.95 6.39
C PHE A 7 1.31 -2.12 6.41
N HIS A 8 2.06 -1.32 7.16
CA HIS A 8 3.52 -1.49 7.27
C HIS A 8 3.89 -2.87 7.82
N LYS A 9 3.17 -3.41 8.82
CA LYS A 9 3.43 -4.76 9.36
C LYS A 9 3.22 -5.87 8.31
N TYR A 10 2.12 -5.81 7.56
CA TYR A 10 1.79 -6.82 6.56
C TYR A 10 2.61 -6.68 5.28
N VAL A 11 3.00 -5.48 4.91
CA VAL A 11 3.77 -5.24 3.68
C VAL A 11 5.25 -5.49 3.98
N GLY A 12 5.73 -5.05 5.15
CA GLY A 12 7.07 -5.30 5.69
C GLY A 12 7.46 -6.78 5.75
N GLY A 13 6.57 -7.65 6.25
CA GLY A 13 6.86 -9.07 6.46
C GLY A 13 6.78 -9.98 5.24
N TYR A 14 6.29 -9.49 4.09
CA TYR A 14 6.08 -10.33 2.89
C TYR A 14 7.00 -9.96 1.72
N LEU A 15 7.68 -8.82 1.81
CA LEU A 15 8.46 -8.27 0.71
C LEU A 15 9.92 -8.17 1.11
N ASP A 16 10.78 -8.71 0.23
CA ASP A 16 12.22 -8.55 0.31
C ASP A 16 12.57 -7.17 -0.27
N TRP A 17 12.48 -6.15 0.58
CA TRP A 17 12.67 -4.75 0.20
C TRP A 17 14.08 -4.44 -0.28
N ASP A 18 15.07 -5.12 0.29
CA ASP A 18 16.48 -4.94 -0.03
C ASP A 18 16.76 -5.32 -1.49
N SER A 19 16.01 -6.28 -2.05
CA SER A 19 16.14 -6.66 -3.46
C SER A 19 15.81 -5.52 -4.45
N TYR A 20 15.03 -4.53 -4.03
CA TYR A 20 14.58 -3.43 -4.89
C TYR A 20 15.37 -2.13 -4.69
N HIS A 21 16.17 -2.03 -3.62
CA HIS A 21 16.89 -0.82 -3.19
C HIS A 21 16.06 0.50 -3.30
N PRO A 22 14.79 0.54 -2.87
CA PRO A 22 14.03 1.79 -2.92
C PRO A 22 14.53 2.71 -1.79
N GLU A 23 14.89 3.96 -2.14
CA GLU A 23 15.25 4.98 -1.16
C GLU A 23 14.23 6.13 -1.19
N GLY A 24 13.72 6.51 -0.02
CA GLY A 24 12.82 7.65 0.15
C GLY A 24 11.33 7.31 0.22
N VAL A 25 10.49 8.33 0.09
CA VAL A 25 9.04 8.19 0.24
C VAL A 25 8.40 7.90 -1.11
N PHE A 26 7.70 6.78 -1.19
CA PHE A 26 6.88 6.41 -2.33
C PHE A 26 5.41 6.58 -1.99
N ILE A 27 4.58 6.87 -2.98
CA ILE A 27 3.14 6.99 -2.84
C ILE A 27 2.48 5.91 -3.67
N LEU A 28 1.87 4.94 -2.99
CA LEU A 28 0.97 3.98 -3.60
C LEU A 28 -0.40 4.64 -3.77
N THR A 29 -0.95 4.60 -4.98
CA THR A 29 -2.31 5.05 -5.26
C THR A 29 -3.16 3.92 -5.81
N PHE A 30 -4.41 3.84 -5.39
CA PHE A 30 -5.37 2.88 -5.94
C PHE A 30 -6.80 3.33 -5.66
N ASP A 31 -7.72 2.87 -6.48
CA ASP A 31 -9.14 3.14 -6.34
C ASP A 31 -9.82 2.02 -5.57
N VAL A 32 -10.70 2.37 -4.62
CA VAL A 32 -11.67 1.45 -4.03
C VAL A 32 -13.04 1.82 -4.57
N GLY A 33 -13.64 0.91 -5.34
CA GLY A 33 -15.00 1.05 -5.84
C GLY A 33 -16.04 0.92 -4.74
N ALA A 34 -17.29 1.29 -5.04
CA ALA A 34 -18.43 1.19 -4.12
C ALA A 34 -18.71 -0.25 -3.61
N ASN A 35 -18.20 -1.27 -4.31
CA ASN A 35 -18.28 -2.68 -3.93
C ASN A 35 -17.09 -3.15 -3.07
N GLY A 36 -16.17 -2.26 -2.71
CA GLY A 36 -14.94 -2.58 -1.97
C GLY A 36 -13.83 -3.22 -2.82
N LYS A 37 -14.03 -3.33 -4.15
CA LYS A 37 -12.99 -3.83 -5.05
C LYS A 37 -11.92 -2.77 -5.26
N MET A 38 -10.66 -3.19 -5.16
CA MET A 38 -9.51 -2.34 -5.44
C MET A 38 -9.06 -2.47 -6.91
N GLU A 39 -8.76 -1.34 -7.54
CA GLU A 39 -8.29 -1.26 -8.93
C GLU A 39 -7.37 -0.04 -9.15
N ASN A 40 -6.81 0.09 -10.35
CA ASN A 40 -5.95 1.23 -10.76
C ASN A 40 -4.77 1.50 -9.81
N PHE A 41 -4.06 0.43 -9.45
CA PHE A 41 -2.87 0.52 -8.62
C PHE A 41 -1.74 1.20 -9.38
N ASP A 42 -1.09 2.15 -8.71
CA ASP A 42 0.08 2.85 -9.22
C ASP A 42 1.02 3.21 -8.07
N ILE A 43 2.29 3.43 -8.38
CA ILE A 43 3.32 3.82 -7.39
C ILE A 43 4.28 4.84 -7.98
N GLU A 44 4.57 5.88 -7.20
CA GLU A 44 5.52 6.94 -7.54
C GLU A 44 6.53 7.15 -6.40
N PRO A 45 7.79 7.54 -6.67
CA PRO A 45 8.37 7.71 -8.00
C PRO A 45 8.59 6.37 -8.71
N LYS A 46 8.73 6.43 -10.03
CA LYS A 46 9.11 5.27 -10.83
C LYS A 46 10.62 5.04 -10.75
N ILE A 47 11.01 3.81 -10.45
CA ILE A 47 12.38 3.28 -10.44
C ILE A 47 12.47 2.11 -11.42
N ALA A 48 13.69 1.67 -11.73
CA ALA A 48 13.93 0.59 -12.71
C ALA A 48 13.10 -0.68 -12.46
N ASN A 49 12.79 -1.00 -11.19
CA ASN A 49 12.03 -2.18 -10.79
C ASN A 49 10.61 -1.87 -10.28
N SER A 50 10.04 -0.71 -10.62
CA SER A 50 8.74 -0.26 -10.08
C SER A 50 7.59 -1.22 -10.37
N ASP A 51 7.55 -1.87 -11.53
CA ASP A 51 6.44 -2.76 -11.87
C ASP A 51 6.44 -4.02 -11.00
N ARG A 52 7.63 -4.56 -10.74
CA ARG A 52 7.80 -5.73 -9.88
C ARG A 52 7.51 -5.37 -8.41
N LEU A 53 8.03 -4.25 -7.94
CA LEU A 53 7.72 -3.69 -6.63
C LEU A 53 6.21 -3.46 -6.45
N LEU A 54 5.54 -2.89 -7.46
CA LEU A 54 4.11 -2.66 -7.45
C LEU A 54 3.32 -3.97 -7.38
N ALA A 55 3.68 -4.98 -8.18
CA ALA A 55 2.99 -6.28 -8.17
C ALA A 55 3.07 -6.97 -6.79
N ASP A 56 4.22 -6.86 -6.15
CA ASP A 56 4.52 -7.38 -4.82
C ASP A 56 3.71 -6.66 -3.74
N ILE A 57 3.70 -5.33 -3.75
CA ILE A 57 2.87 -4.50 -2.84
C ILE A 57 1.39 -4.80 -3.04
N VAL A 58 0.91 -4.85 -4.29
CA VAL A 58 -0.48 -5.18 -4.63
C VAL A 58 -0.87 -6.56 -4.06
N THR A 59 0.04 -7.53 -4.15
CA THR A 59 -0.19 -8.87 -3.61
C THR A 59 -0.31 -8.85 -2.09
N ALA A 60 0.56 -8.12 -1.39
CA ALA A 60 0.48 -7.96 0.07
C ALA A 60 -0.82 -7.25 0.49
N VAL A 61 -1.19 -6.17 -0.21
CA VAL A 61 -2.42 -5.40 0.04
C VAL A 61 -3.68 -6.24 -0.16
N LYS A 62 -3.72 -7.07 -1.21
CA LYS A 62 -4.85 -8.00 -1.45
C LYS A 62 -4.92 -9.12 -0.41
N LYS A 63 -3.77 -9.56 0.14
CA LYS A 63 -3.71 -10.58 1.19
C LYS A 63 -4.12 -10.06 2.56
N MET A 64 -4.06 -8.76 2.81
CA MET A 64 -4.66 -8.15 4.00
C MET A 64 -6.17 -8.39 3.97
N LYS A 65 -6.66 -9.37 4.75
CA LYS A 65 -8.08 -9.75 4.87
C LYS A 65 -8.96 -8.69 5.55
N LYS A 66 -8.61 -7.40 5.45
CA LYS A 66 -9.50 -6.32 5.88
C LYS A 66 -10.33 -5.86 4.70
N THR A 67 -11.64 -5.85 4.88
CA THR A 67 -12.59 -5.29 3.92
C THR A 67 -12.25 -3.82 3.75
N TRP A 68 -11.74 -3.45 2.59
CA TRP A 68 -11.53 -2.06 2.22
C TRP A 68 -12.91 -1.41 2.11
N THR A 69 -13.29 -0.66 3.13
CA THR A 69 -14.60 0.00 3.14
C THR A 69 -14.54 1.18 2.17
N PRO A 70 -15.44 1.25 1.18
CA PRO A 70 -15.53 2.41 0.30
C PRO A 70 -15.74 3.68 1.12
N ALA A 71 -15.28 4.82 0.60
CA ALA A 71 -15.70 6.09 1.16
C ALA A 71 -17.22 6.21 1.05
N LYS A 72 -17.87 6.86 2.02
CA LYS A 72 -19.30 7.15 1.97
C LYS A 72 -19.50 8.64 1.83
N LEU A 73 -20.25 9.05 0.80
CA LEU A 73 -20.76 10.40 0.67
C LEU A 73 -22.25 10.36 1.00
N ASN A 74 -22.66 11.06 2.06
CA ASN A 74 -24.05 11.05 2.55
C ASN A 74 -24.60 9.62 2.81
N GLY A 75 -23.75 8.71 3.30
CA GLY A 75 -24.11 7.30 3.55
C GLY A 75 -24.04 6.38 2.32
N VAL A 76 -23.90 6.94 1.12
CA VAL A 76 -23.79 6.17 -0.14
C VAL A 76 -22.33 5.82 -0.41
N PRO A 77 -21.98 4.53 -0.62
CA PRO A 77 -20.64 4.14 -1.03
C PRO A 77 -20.26 4.78 -2.37
N VAL A 78 -19.14 5.50 -2.39
CA VAL A 78 -18.58 6.13 -3.58
C VAL A 78 -17.17 5.62 -3.86
N LYS A 79 -16.78 5.68 -5.13
CA LYS A 79 -15.40 5.42 -5.54
C LYS A 79 -14.47 6.42 -4.85
N TYR A 80 -13.36 5.93 -4.30
CA TYR A 80 -12.37 6.78 -3.66
C TYR A 80 -10.95 6.34 -4.02
N THR A 81 -10.11 7.31 -4.38
CA THR A 81 -8.70 7.08 -4.64
C THR A 81 -7.90 7.22 -3.35
N PHE A 82 -7.35 6.12 -2.88
CA PHE A 82 -6.42 6.10 -1.76
C PHE A 82 -5.05 6.57 -2.21
N ARG A 83 -4.39 7.38 -1.37
CA ARG A 83 -2.99 7.78 -1.51
C ARG A 83 -2.26 7.39 -0.23
N LEU A 84 -1.39 6.40 -0.32
CA LEU A 84 -0.72 5.81 0.82
C LEU A 84 0.80 6.05 0.72
N PRO A 85 1.35 6.94 1.56
CA PRO A 85 2.80 7.14 1.61
C PRO A 85 3.47 5.96 2.32
N ILE A 86 4.37 5.30 1.59
CA ILE A 86 5.26 4.23 2.03
C ILE A 86 6.65 4.85 2.16
N ASN A 87 7.21 4.86 3.36
CA ASN A 87 8.56 5.38 3.57
C ASN A 87 9.55 4.22 3.49
N PHE A 88 10.37 4.22 2.44
CA PHE A 88 11.53 3.34 2.31
C PHE A 88 12.75 4.08 2.86
N SER A 89 12.83 4.15 4.19
CA SER A 89 14.07 4.53 4.87
C SER A 89 14.92 3.28 5.05
N THR A 90 16.23 3.42 4.82
CA THR A 90 17.25 2.38 5.09
C THR A 90 17.41 2.07 6.58
N GLU A 91 16.67 2.76 7.46
CA GLU A 91 16.55 2.37 8.86
C GLU A 91 15.77 1.05 8.94
N HIS A 92 16.52 -0.02 9.18
CA HIS A 92 16.02 -1.32 9.63
C HIS A 92 14.79 -1.11 10.53
N TYR A 93 13.64 -1.65 10.14
CA TYR A 93 12.52 -1.81 11.04
C TYR A 93 12.98 -2.75 12.17
N THR A 94 13.65 -2.21 13.18
CA THR A 94 13.80 -2.88 14.46
C THR A 94 12.38 -2.96 15.02
N GLU A 95 11.89 -4.20 15.15
CA GLU A 95 10.72 -4.51 15.97
C GLU A 95 10.99 -3.98 17.39
N ASP A 96 10.61 -2.74 17.64
CA ASP A 96 10.42 -2.26 19.00
C ASP A 96 9.10 -2.87 19.49
N LEU A 97 9.28 -3.99 20.19
CA LEU A 97 8.31 -4.74 21.01
C LEU A 97 7.66 -3.85 22.09
#